data_AF-A0AAV8UWG4-F1
#
_entry.id   AF-A0AAV8UWG4-F1
#
_cell.length_a   1.000
_cell.length_b   1.000
_cell.length_c   1.000
_cell.angle_alpha   90.00
_cell.angle_beta   90.00
_cell.angle_gamma   90.00
#
_symmetry.space_group_name_H-M   'P 1'
#
loop_
_entity.id
_entity.type
_entity.pdbx_description
1 polymer ?
#
loop_
_entity_poly.entity_id
_entity_poly.type
_entity_poly.pdbx_seq_one_letter_code
_entity_poly.pdbx_strand_id
1 'polypeptide(L)'
;MDNRFPLSMAEDCGLDGSSDVLDELGPKAFGPILCDIACGADDAEEVGGDSVALLEADVRRLLDVVSGIKDQRRWSASFMRDHLRTVLARSTNLARCDLEAGALEQCTEGLDSFPETVWGRILRHLDGKDLVTLSLTSKTWHKRCEDPQVWKDLCLRRCRSLRNDSALWVMLNRSSLTDNRWRSLYPCLVKSPPWTFSLHKPGKFVSTLKAICVRNWVVEEESLPSSLLVKRRFDQCYLDKFCKPETCTLYFEPESENDVGYNNFVKYLTDRKRAGLAHTEGRFFVFIPPCIQAKKNLNYHGNALTGLILPSRAITLDWMR
;
A
#
# COMPACT_ATOMS: atom_id res chain seq x y z
N MET A 1 19.47 -38.11 37.78
CA MET A 1 18.46 -38.57 38.75
C MET A 1 17.35 -37.54 38.78
N ASP A 2 16.16 -38.01 38.43
CA ASP A 2 14.82 -37.53 38.80
C ASP A 2 14.32 -36.13 38.41
N ASN A 3 13.56 -36.14 37.31
CA ASN A 3 12.16 -35.74 37.21
C ASN A 3 11.49 -35.22 38.50
N ARG A 4 10.77 -34.09 38.38
CA ARG A 4 9.31 -34.03 38.59
C ARG A 4 8.75 -32.62 38.34
N PHE A 5 7.78 -32.56 37.43
CA PHE A 5 6.68 -31.60 37.43
C PHE A 5 5.84 -31.74 38.71
N PRO A 6 5.05 -30.70 39.05
CA PRO A 6 3.69 -30.95 39.52
C PRO A 6 2.64 -30.23 38.69
N LEU A 7 1.55 -30.98 38.47
CA LEU A 7 0.25 -30.61 37.91
C LEU A 7 -0.69 -30.07 39.00
N SER A 8 -1.83 -29.53 38.51
CA SER A 8 -3.08 -29.13 39.20
C SER A 8 -3.07 -27.69 39.74
N MET A 9 -4.08 -26.86 39.47
CA MET A 9 -5.51 -27.12 39.64
C MET A 9 -6.38 -26.48 38.56
N ALA A 10 -7.49 -27.17 38.30
CA ALA A 10 -8.66 -26.74 37.57
C ALA A 10 -9.73 -26.29 38.57
N GLU A 11 -10.52 -25.29 38.19
CA GLU A 11 -11.83 -24.82 38.69
C GLU A 11 -11.95 -23.38 38.14
N ASP A 12 -13.03 -22.84 37.62
CA ASP A 12 -14.39 -23.28 37.33
C ASP A 12 -14.93 -22.20 36.38
N CYS A 13 -15.55 -22.58 35.25
CA CYS A 13 -16.20 -21.64 34.34
C CYS A 13 -17.62 -22.14 34.08
N GLY A 14 -18.53 -21.73 34.95
CA GLY A 14 -19.97 -21.79 34.70
C GLY A 14 -20.45 -20.47 34.13
N LEU A 15 -20.93 -20.47 32.89
CA LEU A 15 -22.03 -19.62 32.43
C LEU A 15 -22.82 -20.38 31.36
N ASP A 16 -23.96 -20.88 31.80
CA ASP A 16 -25.09 -21.35 31.02
C ASP A 16 -25.84 -20.16 30.40
N GLY A 17 -26.51 -20.39 29.26
CA GLY A 17 -27.75 -19.67 28.94
C GLY A 17 -27.85 -18.93 27.59
N SER A 18 -28.04 -19.73 26.52
CA SER A 18 -29.05 -19.60 25.44
C SER A 18 -29.26 -18.25 24.71
N SER A 19 -29.12 -18.31 23.39
CA SER A 19 -30.22 -18.08 22.42
C SER A 19 -29.63 -18.09 21.00
N ASP A 20 -29.62 -19.23 20.31
CA ASP A 20 -30.71 -19.76 19.45
C ASP A 20 -31.11 -18.85 18.29
N VAL A 21 -30.24 -18.71 17.26
CA VAL A 21 -30.63 -18.51 15.84
C VAL A 21 -29.47 -18.92 14.89
N LEU A 22 -29.00 -20.18 14.88
CA LEU A 22 -28.04 -20.60 13.82
C LEU A 22 -28.13 -22.08 13.38
N ASP A 23 -29.18 -22.82 13.76
CA ASP A 23 -29.25 -24.28 13.47
C ASP A 23 -30.17 -24.71 12.31
N GLU A 24 -30.65 -23.77 11.50
CA GLU A 24 -31.29 -24.11 10.24
C GLU A 24 -30.44 -23.60 9.07
N LEU A 25 -29.52 -24.44 8.60
CA LEU A 25 -29.13 -24.67 7.20
C LEU A 25 -27.88 -25.56 7.17
N GLY A 26 -28.12 -26.88 7.13
CA GLY A 26 -27.07 -27.90 7.14
C GLY A 26 -26.12 -27.88 5.92
N PRO A 27 -25.02 -28.66 5.97
CA PRO A 27 -23.94 -28.68 4.98
C PRO A 27 -24.33 -29.48 3.72
N LYS A 28 -25.35 -29.02 2.99
CA LYS A 28 -25.79 -29.64 1.72
C LYS A 28 -25.76 -28.73 0.49
N ALA A 29 -25.30 -27.47 0.63
CA ALA A 29 -25.23 -26.52 -0.50
C ALA A 29 -23.80 -26.22 -1.01
N PHE A 30 -22.75 -26.73 -0.36
CA PHE A 30 -21.35 -26.36 -0.68
C PHE A 30 -20.45 -27.55 -1.06
N GLY A 31 -21.02 -28.75 -1.21
CA GLY A 31 -20.28 -30.00 -1.42
C GLY A 31 -19.45 -30.11 -2.71
N PRO A 32 -19.88 -29.62 -3.89
CA PRO A 32 -19.11 -29.90 -5.11
C PRO A 32 -18.03 -28.86 -5.41
N ILE A 33 -18.17 -27.61 -4.97
CA ILE A 33 -17.28 -26.51 -5.43
C ILE A 33 -16.02 -26.39 -4.56
N LEU A 34 -16.05 -26.86 -3.31
CA LEU A 34 -14.90 -26.80 -2.41
C LEU A 34 -13.96 -28.00 -2.50
N CYS A 35 -14.42 -29.14 -3.04
CA CYS A 35 -13.58 -30.34 -3.18
C CYS A 35 -12.55 -30.20 -4.32
N ASP A 36 -12.91 -29.52 -5.40
CA ASP A 36 -12.03 -29.31 -6.56
C ASP A 36 -10.97 -28.20 -6.35
N ILE A 37 -11.00 -27.50 -5.21
CA ILE A 37 -10.07 -26.40 -4.89
C ILE A 37 -8.94 -26.85 -3.95
N ALA A 38 -9.10 -27.97 -3.24
CA ALA A 38 -8.14 -28.43 -2.23
C ALA A 38 -7.35 -29.70 -2.61
N CYS A 39 -7.70 -30.38 -3.70
CA CYS A 39 -7.01 -31.60 -4.14
C CYS A 39 -6.63 -31.47 -5.62
N GLY A 40 -5.34 -31.44 -5.93
CA GLY A 40 -4.85 -31.44 -7.31
C GLY A 40 -3.42 -30.95 -7.43
N ALA A 41 -2.51 -31.59 -6.71
CA ALA A 41 -1.06 -31.44 -6.89
C ALA A 41 -0.40 -32.76 -7.33
N ASP A 42 -1.18 -33.67 -7.91
CA ASP A 42 -0.71 -34.87 -8.61
C ASP A 42 -1.79 -35.19 -9.67
N ASP A 43 -1.39 -35.54 -10.88
CA ASP A 43 -2.20 -35.70 -12.10
C ASP A 43 -2.48 -34.42 -12.90
N ALA A 44 -1.40 -33.78 -13.37
CA ALA A 44 -1.49 -32.91 -14.54
C ALA A 44 -1.69 -33.76 -15.80
N GLU A 45 -2.93 -34.12 -16.10
CA GLU A 45 -3.31 -34.33 -17.51
C GLU A 45 -3.04 -32.99 -18.23
N GLU A 46 -2.20 -33.03 -19.27
CA GLU A 46 -1.96 -31.93 -20.20
C GLU A 46 -3.26 -31.53 -20.90
N VAL A 47 -4.09 -30.75 -20.23
CA VAL A 47 -5.16 -30.01 -20.90
C VAL A 47 -4.51 -28.78 -21.52
N GLY A 48 -3.98 -28.95 -22.74
CA GLY A 48 -3.52 -27.88 -23.62
C GLY A 48 -4.70 -27.03 -24.14
N GLY A 49 -5.45 -26.44 -23.21
CA GLY A 49 -6.54 -25.51 -23.49
C GLY A 49 -6.06 -24.08 -23.35
N ASP A 50 -6.46 -23.22 -24.28
CA ASP A 50 -6.16 -21.79 -24.29
C ASP A 50 -6.39 -21.15 -22.90
N SER A 51 -5.28 -20.76 -22.27
CA SER A 51 -5.27 -20.13 -20.93
C SER A 51 -6.12 -18.86 -20.85
N VAL A 52 -6.30 -18.15 -21.96
CA VAL A 52 -7.12 -16.95 -22.04
C VAL A 52 -8.61 -17.31 -22.06
N ALA A 53 -8.99 -18.36 -22.78
CA ALA A 53 -10.38 -18.85 -22.80
C ALA A 53 -10.82 -19.35 -21.42
N LEU A 54 -9.92 -20.02 -20.68
CA LEU A 54 -10.17 -20.45 -19.29
C LEU A 54 -10.32 -19.25 -18.34
N LEU A 55 -9.43 -18.27 -18.43
CA LEU A 55 -9.52 -17.01 -17.66
C LEU A 55 -10.85 -16.29 -17.91
N GLU A 56 -11.24 -16.19 -19.18
CA GLU A 56 -12.48 -15.57 -19.61
C GLU A 56 -13.71 -16.31 -19.07
N ALA A 57 -13.72 -17.64 -19.12
CA ALA A 57 -14.79 -18.46 -18.55
C ALA A 57 -14.91 -18.29 -17.04
N ASP A 58 -13.79 -18.28 -16.31
CA ASP A 58 -13.77 -18.11 -14.86
C ASP A 58 -14.22 -16.69 -14.44
N VAL A 59 -13.78 -15.65 -15.16
CA VAL A 59 -14.24 -14.27 -14.93
C VAL A 59 -15.73 -14.12 -15.23
N ARG A 60 -16.24 -14.72 -16.31
CA ARG A 60 -17.68 -14.73 -16.61
C ARG A 60 -18.48 -15.43 -15.52
N ARG A 61 -18.06 -16.62 -15.07
CA ARG A 61 -18.75 -17.31 -13.96
C ARG A 61 -18.78 -16.46 -12.70
N LEU A 62 -17.68 -15.79 -12.35
CA LEU A 62 -17.67 -14.87 -11.21
C LEU A 62 -18.69 -13.73 -11.41
N LEU A 63 -18.79 -13.18 -12.62
CA LEU A 63 -19.72 -12.08 -12.92
C LEU A 63 -21.18 -12.53 -13.02
N ASP A 64 -21.46 -13.73 -13.50
CA ASP A 64 -22.80 -14.35 -13.48
C ASP A 64 -23.24 -14.61 -12.05
N VAL A 65 -22.32 -15.08 -11.20
CA VAL A 65 -22.57 -15.21 -9.76
C VAL A 65 -22.84 -13.84 -9.13
N VAL A 66 -22.01 -12.83 -9.41
CA VAL A 66 -22.18 -11.47 -8.87
C VAL A 66 -23.48 -10.81 -9.34
N SER A 67 -23.87 -11.02 -10.61
CA SER A 67 -25.09 -10.44 -11.20
C SER A 67 -26.37 -11.18 -10.80
N GLY A 68 -26.27 -12.49 -10.52
CA GLY A 68 -27.37 -13.29 -9.99
C GLY A 68 -27.69 -13.02 -8.51
N ILE A 69 -26.79 -12.35 -7.79
CA ILE A 69 -27.00 -11.99 -6.38
C ILE A 69 -27.79 -10.68 -6.30
N LYS A 70 -29.08 -10.80 -5.98
CA LYS A 70 -30.00 -9.66 -5.77
C LYS A 70 -29.63 -8.76 -4.59
N ASP A 71 -28.71 -9.21 -3.73
CA ASP A 71 -28.33 -8.52 -2.51
C ASP A 71 -26.79 -8.32 -2.45
N GLN A 72 -26.31 -7.26 -3.11
CA GLN A 72 -24.88 -6.91 -3.26
C GLN A 72 -24.14 -6.71 -1.92
N ARG A 73 -24.84 -6.71 -0.78
CA ARG A 73 -24.27 -6.55 0.57
C ARG A 73 -23.58 -7.80 1.10
N ARG A 74 -23.76 -8.98 0.49
CA ARG A 74 -23.20 -10.26 0.99
C ARG A 74 -21.78 -10.56 0.55
N TRP A 75 -21.26 -9.91 -0.49
CA TRP A 75 -19.92 -10.19 -0.99
C TRP A 75 -18.97 -9.09 -0.54
N SER A 76 -18.03 -9.45 0.33
CA SER A 76 -16.97 -8.53 0.73
C SER A 76 -16.06 -8.25 -0.47
N ALA A 77 -15.64 -7.01 -0.66
CA ALA A 77 -14.68 -6.65 -1.72
C ALA A 77 -13.38 -7.50 -1.65
N SER A 78 -13.05 -8.00 -0.46
CA SER A 78 -12.00 -9.00 -0.22
C SER A 78 -12.25 -10.31 -0.95
N PHE A 79 -13.47 -10.84 -0.96
CA PHE A 79 -13.78 -12.09 -1.67
C PHE A 79 -13.58 -11.93 -3.18
N MET A 80 -14.12 -10.85 -3.79
CA MET A 80 -13.96 -10.60 -5.22
C MET A 80 -12.49 -10.43 -5.60
N ARG A 81 -11.73 -9.69 -4.78
CA ARG A 81 -10.28 -9.54 -4.95
C ARG A 81 -9.55 -10.87 -4.87
N ASP A 82 -9.85 -11.69 -3.87
CA ASP A 82 -9.13 -12.94 -3.64
C ASP A 82 -9.47 -13.98 -4.72
N HIS A 83 -10.72 -14.05 -5.17
CA HIS A 83 -11.11 -14.89 -6.29
C HIS A 83 -10.48 -14.43 -7.62
N LEU A 84 -10.46 -13.12 -7.90
CA LEU A 84 -9.76 -12.58 -9.07
C LEU A 84 -8.27 -12.88 -9.01
N ARG A 85 -7.63 -12.80 -7.84
CA ARG A 85 -6.23 -13.21 -7.65
C ARG A 85 -6.01 -14.69 -7.94
N THR A 86 -6.89 -15.57 -7.49
CA THR A 86 -6.81 -17.02 -7.76
C THR A 86 -6.94 -17.29 -9.26
N VAL A 87 -7.92 -16.67 -9.90
CA VAL A 87 -8.18 -16.80 -11.34
C VAL A 87 -7.00 -16.26 -12.15
N LEU A 88 -6.45 -15.09 -11.77
CA LEU A 88 -5.24 -14.52 -12.39
C LEU A 88 -4.01 -15.40 -12.16
N ALA A 89 -3.80 -15.94 -10.96
CA ALA A 89 -2.67 -16.83 -10.68
C ALA A 89 -2.72 -18.10 -11.54
N ARG A 90 -3.92 -18.69 -11.66
CA ARG A 90 -4.16 -19.87 -12.51
C ARG A 90 -3.92 -19.57 -13.98
N SER A 91 -4.47 -18.47 -14.50
CA SER A 91 -4.28 -18.08 -15.90
C SER A 91 -2.85 -17.69 -16.22
N THR A 92 -2.12 -17.07 -15.27
CA THR A 92 -0.70 -16.72 -15.47
C THR A 92 0.17 -17.96 -15.54
N ASN A 93 -0.11 -18.98 -14.72
CA ASN A 93 0.60 -20.25 -14.79
C ASN A 93 0.34 -20.97 -16.12
N LEU A 94 -0.92 -20.98 -16.57
CA LEU A 94 -1.29 -21.58 -17.86
C LEU A 94 -0.69 -20.79 -19.04
N ALA A 95 -0.75 -19.46 -19.04
CA ALA A 95 -0.13 -18.63 -20.07
C ALA A 95 1.40 -18.75 -20.12
N ARG A 96 2.04 -19.01 -18.97
CA ARG A 96 3.48 -19.32 -18.92
C ARG A 96 3.80 -20.66 -19.56
N CYS A 97 2.97 -21.68 -19.34
CA CYS A 97 3.08 -22.97 -20.04
C CYS A 97 2.82 -22.82 -21.55
N ASP A 98 1.82 -22.01 -21.95
CA ASP A 98 1.49 -21.73 -23.36
C ASP A 98 2.61 -20.96 -24.09
N LEU A 99 3.28 -20.03 -23.39
CA LEU A 99 4.47 -19.31 -23.87
C LEU A 99 5.67 -20.25 -24.08
N GLU A 100 5.85 -21.23 -23.21
CA GLU A 100 6.88 -22.28 -23.36
C GLU A 100 6.54 -23.25 -24.52
N ALA A 101 5.24 -23.44 -24.81
CA ALA A 101 4.74 -24.29 -25.90
C ALA A 101 4.56 -23.55 -27.25
N GLY A 102 4.76 -22.22 -27.31
CA GLY A 102 4.68 -21.43 -28.54
C GLY A 102 3.27 -21.22 -29.10
N ALA A 103 2.22 -21.50 -28.32
CA ALA A 103 0.82 -21.39 -28.76
C ALA A 103 0.15 -20.18 -28.10
N LEU A 104 0.16 -19.03 -28.78
CA LEU A 104 -0.60 -17.85 -28.35
C LEU A 104 -1.61 -17.48 -29.45
N GLU A 105 -2.55 -18.40 -29.70
CA GLU A 105 -3.69 -18.15 -30.58
C GLU A 105 -4.88 -17.59 -29.79
N GLN A 106 -5.14 -16.32 -30.09
CA GLN A 106 -6.37 -15.54 -29.97
C GLN A 106 -7.64 -16.23 -29.43
N CYS A 107 -7.93 -16.07 -28.14
CA CYS A 107 -9.30 -15.85 -27.65
C CYS A 107 -9.41 -14.49 -26.96
N THR A 108 -10.18 -13.58 -27.54
CA THR A 108 -10.56 -12.29 -26.90
C THR A 108 -12.05 -11.98 -27.04
N GLU A 109 -12.84 -12.88 -27.62
CA GLU A 109 -14.15 -12.54 -28.18
C GLU A 109 -15.27 -12.30 -27.17
N GLY A 110 -15.06 -12.41 -25.85
CA GLY A 110 -16.05 -11.77 -24.98
C GLY A 110 -15.67 -11.44 -23.55
N LEU A 111 -14.41 -11.09 -23.30
CA LEU A 111 -14.09 -10.04 -22.33
C LEU A 111 -14.30 -8.63 -22.94
N ASP A 112 -14.31 -8.50 -24.27
CA ASP A 112 -14.57 -7.20 -24.90
C ASP A 112 -16.03 -6.76 -24.87
N SER A 113 -16.94 -7.63 -24.46
CA SER A 113 -18.37 -7.33 -24.32
C SER A 113 -18.74 -6.61 -23.02
N PHE A 114 -17.83 -6.51 -22.05
CA PHE A 114 -18.15 -5.83 -20.79
C PHE A 114 -18.13 -4.30 -20.96
N PRO A 115 -19.05 -3.57 -20.31
CA PRO A 115 -19.01 -2.11 -20.30
C PRO A 115 -17.68 -1.61 -19.72
N GLU A 116 -17.09 -0.58 -20.34
CA GLU A 116 -15.80 -0.04 -19.86
C GLU A 116 -15.83 0.47 -18.41
N THR A 117 -17.02 0.78 -17.90
CA THR A 117 -17.23 1.13 -16.49
C THR A 117 -16.92 -0.02 -15.52
N VAL A 118 -17.11 -1.27 -15.94
CA VAL A 118 -16.81 -2.47 -15.15
C VAL A 118 -15.31 -2.72 -15.14
N TRP A 119 -14.65 -2.60 -16.30
CA TRP A 119 -13.20 -2.75 -16.41
C TRP A 119 -12.44 -1.75 -15.56
N GLY A 120 -12.82 -0.48 -15.61
CA GLY A 120 -12.24 0.55 -14.75
C GLY A 120 -12.37 0.22 -13.25
N ARG A 121 -13.45 -0.45 -12.82
CA ARG A 121 -13.61 -0.89 -11.42
C ARG A 121 -12.69 -2.06 -11.09
N ILE A 122 -12.62 -3.08 -11.95
CA ILE A 122 -11.77 -4.26 -11.73
C ILE A 122 -10.30 -3.86 -11.66
N LEU A 123 -9.81 -3.12 -12.65
CA LEU A 123 -8.41 -2.68 -12.72
C LEU A 123 -8.02 -1.81 -11.52
N ARG A 124 -8.96 -1.02 -10.99
CA ARG A 124 -8.74 -0.27 -9.75
C ARG A 124 -8.49 -1.19 -8.55
N HIS A 125 -9.00 -2.42 -8.49
CA HIS A 125 -8.78 -3.26 -7.31
C HIS A 125 -7.47 -4.06 -7.36
N LEU A 126 -6.84 -4.16 -8.53
CA LEU A 126 -5.55 -4.81 -8.72
C LEU A 126 -4.41 -3.91 -8.22
N ASP A 127 -3.32 -4.52 -7.75
CA ASP A 127 -2.08 -3.79 -7.52
C ASP A 127 -1.24 -3.69 -8.81
N GLY A 128 -0.14 -2.94 -8.78
CA GLY A 128 0.66 -2.76 -9.98
C GLY A 128 1.37 -4.03 -10.46
N LYS A 129 1.60 -5.03 -9.59
CA LYS A 129 2.16 -6.32 -9.99
C LYS A 129 1.11 -7.09 -10.79
N ASP A 130 -0.10 -7.18 -10.25
CA ASP A 130 -1.23 -7.83 -10.91
C ASP A 130 -1.56 -7.19 -12.27
N LEU A 131 -1.50 -5.84 -12.37
CA LEU A 131 -1.71 -5.13 -13.64
C LEU A 131 -0.64 -5.44 -14.69
N VAL A 132 0.63 -5.55 -14.28
CA VAL A 132 1.72 -5.91 -15.20
C VAL A 132 1.52 -7.34 -15.70
N THR A 133 1.23 -8.27 -14.80
CA THR A 133 0.93 -9.67 -15.19
C THR A 133 -0.23 -9.74 -16.17
N LEU A 134 -1.33 -9.04 -15.89
CA LEU A 134 -2.50 -8.98 -16.77
C LEU A 134 -2.17 -8.36 -18.13
N SER A 135 -1.28 -7.36 -18.19
CA SER A 135 -0.88 -6.72 -19.45
C SER A 135 -0.11 -7.66 -20.40
N LEU A 136 0.35 -8.82 -19.93
CA LEU A 136 1.08 -9.80 -20.71
C LEU A 136 0.17 -10.88 -21.32
N THR A 137 -1.10 -10.98 -20.91
CA THR A 137 -2.00 -12.05 -21.35
C THR A 137 -2.59 -11.80 -22.74
N SER A 138 -2.88 -10.54 -23.09
CA SER A 138 -3.37 -10.18 -24.44
C SER A 138 -3.12 -8.71 -24.81
N LYS A 139 -3.20 -8.39 -26.12
CA LYS A 139 -3.08 -7.00 -26.61
C LYS A 139 -4.18 -6.09 -26.06
N THR A 140 -5.39 -6.61 -25.87
CA THR A 140 -6.50 -5.84 -25.31
C THR A 140 -6.24 -5.50 -23.84
N TRP A 141 -5.80 -6.48 -23.05
CA TRP A 141 -5.41 -6.26 -21.66
C TRP A 141 -4.21 -5.33 -21.53
N HIS A 142 -3.24 -5.45 -22.43
CA HIS A 142 -2.12 -4.54 -22.50
C HIS A 142 -2.59 -3.08 -22.62
N LYS A 143 -3.45 -2.80 -23.61
CA LYS A 143 -3.99 -1.45 -23.84
C LYS A 143 -4.82 -0.93 -22.64
N ARG A 144 -5.60 -1.80 -21.99
CA ARG A 144 -6.38 -1.42 -20.80
C ARG A 144 -5.50 -1.15 -19.58
N CYS A 145 -4.48 -1.97 -19.35
CA CYS A 145 -3.51 -1.78 -18.26
C CYS A 145 -2.58 -0.58 -18.50
N GLU A 146 -2.51 -0.05 -19.72
CA GLU A 146 -1.80 1.19 -20.05
C GLU A 146 -2.57 2.47 -19.69
N ASP A 147 -3.84 2.38 -19.27
CA ASP A 147 -4.63 3.56 -18.89
C ASP A 147 -3.93 4.39 -17.79
N PRO A 148 -3.54 5.65 -18.07
CA PRO A 148 -2.92 6.53 -17.09
C PRO A 148 -3.75 6.75 -15.82
N GLN A 149 -5.09 6.69 -15.91
CA GLN A 149 -5.96 6.88 -14.75
C GLN A 149 -5.84 5.73 -13.74
N VAL A 150 -5.67 4.50 -14.20
CA VAL A 150 -5.46 3.34 -13.31
C VAL A 150 -4.19 3.52 -12.49
N TRP A 151 -3.08 3.87 -13.15
CA TRP A 151 -1.80 4.13 -12.48
C TRP A 151 -1.84 5.34 -11.56
N LYS A 152 -2.56 6.39 -11.96
CA LYS A 152 -2.81 7.57 -11.13
C LYS A 152 -3.56 7.20 -9.85
N ASP A 153 -4.66 6.46 -9.96
CA ASP A 153 -5.45 6.02 -8.80
C ASP A 153 -4.61 5.18 -7.84
N LEU A 154 -3.77 4.28 -8.37
CA LEU A 154 -2.85 3.48 -7.58
C LEU A 154 -1.81 4.32 -6.82
N CYS A 155 -1.21 5.31 -7.48
CA CYS A 155 -0.27 6.23 -6.83
C CYS A 155 -0.97 7.07 -5.76
N LEU A 156 -2.17 7.59 -6.05
CA LEU A 156 -2.92 8.46 -5.15
C LEU A 156 -3.40 7.76 -3.87
N ARG A 157 -3.66 6.44 -3.91
CA ARG A 157 -3.91 5.67 -2.68
C ARG A 157 -2.70 5.60 -1.76
N ARG A 158 -1.49 5.59 -2.34
CA ARG A 158 -0.25 5.56 -1.57
C ARG A 158 0.19 6.94 -1.11
N CYS A 159 0.02 7.96 -1.95
CA CYS A 159 0.31 9.35 -1.61
C CYS A 159 -0.73 10.27 -2.25
N ARG A 160 -1.66 10.77 -1.43
CA ARG A 160 -2.74 11.64 -1.93
C ARG A 160 -2.24 13.01 -2.36
N SER A 161 -1.15 13.48 -1.71
CA SER A 161 -0.59 14.81 -1.96
C SER A 161 -0.11 15.00 -3.40
N LEU A 162 0.21 13.92 -4.13
CA LEU A 162 0.54 13.98 -5.56
C LEU A 162 -0.55 14.61 -6.43
N ARG A 163 -1.80 14.67 -5.95
CA ARG A 163 -2.91 15.33 -6.65
C ARG A 163 -2.69 16.85 -6.76
N ASN A 164 -2.19 17.48 -5.69
CA ASN A 164 -2.23 18.94 -5.52
C ASN A 164 -0.84 19.56 -5.30
N ASP A 165 0.13 18.80 -4.78
CA ASP A 165 1.46 19.32 -4.47
C ASP A 165 2.43 19.08 -5.64
N SER A 166 2.58 20.10 -6.49
CA SER A 166 3.53 20.09 -7.61
C SER A 166 5.00 20.04 -7.16
N ALA A 167 5.33 20.52 -5.96
CA ALA A 167 6.70 20.50 -5.45
C ALA A 167 7.13 19.09 -4.99
N LEU A 168 6.19 18.26 -4.53
CA LEU A 168 6.45 16.86 -4.22
C LEU A 168 6.92 16.08 -5.45
N TRP A 169 6.33 16.34 -6.62
CA TRP A 169 6.76 15.72 -7.89
C TRP A 169 8.23 16.01 -8.20
N VAL A 170 8.67 17.25 -7.96
CA VAL A 170 10.06 17.66 -8.15
C VAL A 170 10.99 16.92 -7.19
N MET A 171 10.59 16.73 -5.93
CA MET A 171 11.41 16.00 -4.97
C MET A 171 11.60 14.53 -5.33
N LEU A 172 10.56 13.88 -5.83
CA LEU A 172 10.56 12.49 -6.30
C LEU A 172 11.41 12.32 -7.56
N ASN A 173 11.83 13.43 -8.20
CA ASN A 173 12.84 13.56 -9.24
C ASN A 173 12.87 12.41 -10.24
N ARG A 174 11.74 12.21 -10.93
CA ARG A 174 11.64 11.31 -12.09
C ARG A 174 11.17 12.11 -13.28
N SER A 175 12.12 12.32 -14.17
CA SER A 175 12.06 13.07 -15.42
C SER A 175 10.86 12.72 -16.30
N SER A 176 10.35 13.78 -16.94
CA SER A 176 9.28 13.87 -17.95
C SER A 176 7.84 13.94 -17.42
N LEU A 177 7.21 15.09 -17.71
CA LEU A 177 5.76 15.34 -17.64
C LEU A 177 5.03 14.60 -18.79
N THR A 178 5.36 13.34 -19.02
CA THR A 178 4.65 12.51 -20.00
C THR A 178 3.41 11.89 -19.37
N ASP A 179 2.46 11.45 -20.21
CA ASP A 179 1.26 10.75 -19.75
C ASP A 179 1.58 9.49 -18.92
N ASN A 180 2.75 8.89 -19.13
CA ASN A 180 3.24 7.71 -18.42
C ASN A 180 3.89 7.98 -17.04
N ARG A 181 3.92 9.24 -16.57
CA ARG A 181 4.57 9.59 -15.30
C ARG A 181 4.09 8.78 -14.09
N TRP A 182 2.80 8.45 -14.05
CA TRP A 182 2.20 7.70 -12.94
C TRP A 182 2.71 6.27 -12.88
N ARG A 183 2.81 5.61 -14.04
CA ARG A 183 3.34 4.26 -14.17
C ARG A 183 4.82 4.22 -13.78
N SER A 184 5.61 5.21 -14.20
CA SER A 184 7.03 5.32 -13.84
C SER A 184 7.26 5.65 -12.35
N LEU A 185 6.31 6.33 -11.70
CA LEU A 185 6.37 6.68 -10.29
C LEU A 185 5.99 5.51 -9.37
N TYR A 186 5.02 4.68 -9.77
CA TYR A 186 4.46 3.64 -8.90
C TYR A 186 5.50 2.72 -8.25
N PRO A 187 6.52 2.19 -8.96
CA PRO A 187 7.56 1.35 -8.35
C PRO A 187 8.29 2.02 -7.18
N CYS A 188 8.48 3.34 -7.22
CA CYS A 188 9.12 4.09 -6.12
C CYS A 188 8.25 4.05 -4.86
N LEU A 189 6.95 4.25 -5.02
CA LEU A 189 5.99 4.30 -3.93
C LEU A 189 5.73 2.91 -3.34
N VAL A 190 6.01 1.85 -4.09
CA VAL A 190 5.92 0.47 -3.60
C VAL A 190 7.19 0.05 -2.87
N LYS A 191 8.38 0.44 -3.37
CA LYS A 191 9.66 0.08 -2.75
C LYS A 191 9.79 0.56 -1.30
N SER A 192 9.14 1.67 -0.97
CA SER A 192 9.12 2.23 0.37
C SER A 192 7.68 2.34 0.86
N PRO A 193 7.19 1.38 1.65
CA PRO A 193 5.84 1.45 2.17
C PRO A 193 5.67 2.72 3.00
N PRO A 194 4.51 3.39 2.89
CA PRO A 194 4.25 4.56 3.71
C PRO A 194 4.15 4.14 5.19
N TRP A 195 4.80 4.91 6.05
CA TRP A 195 4.82 4.68 7.48
C TRP A 195 3.85 5.63 8.18
N THR A 196 2.87 5.08 8.90
CA THR A 196 1.89 5.86 9.66
C THR A 196 2.26 5.90 11.14
N PHE A 197 2.21 7.08 11.75
CA PHE A 197 2.52 7.26 13.17
C PHE A 197 1.76 8.44 13.77
N SER A 198 1.58 8.42 15.09
CA SER A 198 1.02 9.53 15.85
C SER A 198 2.11 10.54 16.23
N LEU A 199 1.91 11.80 15.89
CA LEU A 199 2.81 12.89 16.25
C LEU A 199 2.34 13.55 17.55
N HIS A 200 3.25 13.72 18.50
CA HIS A 200 2.98 14.34 19.80
C HIS A 200 3.95 15.48 20.11
N LYS A 201 3.47 16.44 20.88
CA LYS A 201 4.26 17.37 21.69
C LYS A 201 4.13 16.95 23.17
N PRO A 202 5.00 17.44 24.07
CA PRO A 202 4.86 17.18 25.50
C PRO A 202 3.44 17.48 25.98
N GLY A 203 2.75 16.45 26.49
CA GLY A 203 1.38 16.55 27.00
C GLY A 203 0.28 16.78 25.96
N LYS A 204 0.55 16.71 24.65
CA LYS A 204 -0.44 17.04 23.61
C LYS A 204 -0.28 16.22 22.34
N PHE A 205 -1.35 15.54 21.93
CA PHE A 205 -1.47 14.97 20.58
C PHE A 205 -1.51 16.08 19.53
N VAL A 206 -0.80 15.88 18.43
CA VAL A 206 -0.77 16.83 17.31
C VAL A 206 -1.64 16.30 16.17
N SER A 207 -1.27 15.18 15.56
CA SER A 207 -1.92 14.63 14.38
C SER A 207 -1.40 13.22 14.10
N THR A 208 -2.17 12.40 13.39
CA THR A 208 -1.69 11.16 12.79
C THR A 208 -1.11 11.49 11.42
N LEU A 209 0.16 11.14 11.20
CA LEU A 209 0.88 11.43 9.97
C LEU A 209 1.22 10.15 9.22
N LYS A 210 1.23 10.28 7.89
CA LYS A 210 1.77 9.31 6.96
C LYS A 210 3.06 9.87 6.37
N ALA A 211 4.17 9.21 6.67
CA ALA A 211 5.47 9.48 6.08
C ALA A 211 5.64 8.68 4.79
N ILE A 212 5.99 9.38 3.72
CA ILE A 212 6.34 8.81 2.44
C ILE A 212 7.83 9.05 2.22
N CYS A 213 8.58 7.99 1.94
CA CYS A 213 9.97 8.13 1.57
C CYS A 213 10.09 8.72 0.17
N VAL A 214 10.84 9.81 0.06
CA VAL A 214 11.10 10.47 -1.21
C VAL A 214 12.52 10.17 -1.71
N ARG A 215 13.48 9.99 -0.80
CA ARG A 215 14.88 9.66 -1.15
C ARG A 215 15.51 8.74 -0.11
N ASN A 216 16.40 7.85 -0.58
CA ASN A 216 17.27 7.00 0.22
C ASN A 216 16.57 6.27 1.36
N TRP A 217 15.65 5.35 1.04
CA TRP A 217 15.09 4.47 2.06
C TRP A 217 16.18 3.54 2.59
N VAL A 218 16.56 3.74 3.86
CA VAL A 218 17.61 2.94 4.54
C VAL A 218 17.08 2.35 5.85
N VAL A 219 15.76 2.20 6.00
CA VAL A 219 15.15 1.79 7.27
C VAL A 219 14.37 0.50 7.10
N GLU A 220 14.67 -0.49 7.94
CA GLU A 220 13.87 -1.71 8.07
C GLU A 220 12.54 -1.37 8.75
N GLU A 221 11.42 -1.78 8.15
CA GLU A 221 10.07 -1.35 8.52
C GLU A 221 9.71 -1.68 9.98
N GLU A 222 10.19 -2.83 10.48
CA GLU A 222 9.98 -3.30 11.87
C GLU A 222 10.61 -2.38 12.94
N SER A 223 11.48 -1.46 12.52
CA SER A 223 12.20 -0.54 13.42
C SER A 223 11.61 0.86 13.47
N LEU A 224 10.45 1.10 12.84
CA LEU A 224 9.78 2.40 12.81
C LEU A 224 8.75 2.53 13.93
N PRO A 225 8.82 3.58 14.78
CA PRO A 225 7.93 3.71 15.93
C PRO A 225 6.51 4.09 15.51
N SER A 226 5.49 3.63 16.24
CA SER A 226 4.09 4.02 16.02
C SER A 226 3.75 5.42 16.53
N SER A 227 4.62 6.01 17.37
CA SER A 227 4.45 7.33 17.95
C SER A 227 5.77 8.08 18.02
N LEU A 228 5.75 9.37 17.68
CA LEU A 228 6.90 10.26 17.76
C LEU A 228 6.59 11.47 18.64
N LEU A 229 7.41 11.66 19.66
CA LEU A 229 7.34 12.81 20.56
C LEU A 229 8.40 13.86 20.20
N VAL A 230 7.95 15.02 19.71
CA VAL A 230 8.80 16.17 19.39
C VAL A 230 9.18 16.91 20.67
N LYS A 231 10.27 16.47 21.31
CA LYS A 231 10.76 17.05 22.58
C LYS A 231 11.57 18.33 22.37
N ARG A 232 12.27 18.44 21.24
CA ARG A 232 13.24 19.53 20.99
C ARG A 232 13.00 20.21 19.66
N ARG A 233 13.63 21.38 19.51
CA ARG A 233 13.66 22.17 18.28
C ARG A 233 15.01 22.85 18.15
N PHE A 234 15.43 23.11 16.92
CA PHE A 234 16.67 23.82 16.63
C PHE A 234 16.49 24.78 15.44
N ASP A 235 17.45 25.69 15.23
CA ASP A 235 17.38 26.67 14.13
C ASP A 235 17.38 26.01 12.75
N GLN A 236 16.53 26.49 11.85
CA GLN A 236 16.52 26.03 10.46
C GLN A 236 17.85 26.31 9.76
N CYS A 237 18.66 27.28 10.21
CA CYS A 237 19.97 27.55 9.64
C CYS A 237 20.96 26.37 9.74
N TYR A 238 20.73 25.43 10.68
CA TYR A 238 21.57 24.24 10.83
C TYR A 238 21.21 23.09 9.89
N LEU A 239 20.12 23.21 9.11
CA LEU A 239 19.67 22.14 8.22
C LEU A 239 20.71 21.78 7.15
N ASP A 240 21.54 22.73 6.71
CA ASP A 240 22.63 22.48 5.74
C ASP A 240 23.62 21.40 6.25
N LYS A 241 23.72 21.18 7.57
CA LYS A 241 24.58 20.14 8.15
C LYS A 241 23.97 18.74 8.09
N PHE A 242 22.64 18.65 8.03
CA PHE A 242 21.88 17.41 8.13
C PHE A 242 21.34 16.93 6.78
N CYS A 243 21.01 17.85 5.88
CA CYS A 243 20.48 17.53 4.56
C CYS A 243 21.59 17.06 3.61
N LYS A 244 22.18 15.89 3.88
CA LYS A 244 23.18 15.28 2.99
C LYS A 244 22.51 14.46 1.89
N PRO A 245 23.12 14.32 0.69
CA PRO A 245 22.55 13.58 -0.45
C PRO A 245 22.12 12.15 -0.13
N GLU A 246 22.79 11.49 0.81
CA GLU A 246 22.56 10.10 1.25
C GLU A 246 21.47 9.97 2.35
N THR A 247 20.97 11.10 2.87
CA THR A 247 20.03 11.10 4.00
C THR A 247 18.66 10.61 3.55
N CYS A 248 18.04 9.75 4.37
CA CYS A 248 16.65 9.35 4.17
C CYS A 248 15.75 10.57 4.32
N THR A 249 15.06 10.93 3.23
CA THR A 249 14.21 12.11 3.15
C THR A 249 12.75 11.69 3.07
N LEU A 250 11.93 12.27 3.94
CA LEU A 250 10.51 12.00 4.06
C LEU A 250 9.67 13.20 3.65
N TYR A 251 8.49 12.91 3.14
CA TYR A 251 7.38 13.84 3.00
C TYR A 251 6.25 13.39 3.94
N PHE A 252 5.67 14.32 4.70
CA PHE A 252 4.59 14.00 5.64
C PHE A 252 3.26 14.58 5.19
N GLU A 253 2.27 13.71 5.02
CA GLU A 253 0.86 14.11 4.88
C GLU A 253 0.08 13.71 6.13
N PRO A 254 -0.84 14.55 6.62
CA PRO A 254 -1.73 14.15 7.70
C PRO A 254 -2.66 13.01 7.25
N GLU A 255 -3.34 12.36 8.17
CA GLU A 255 -4.36 11.37 7.83
C GLU A 255 -5.63 12.02 7.25
N SER A 256 -5.96 13.25 7.69
CA SER A 256 -7.07 14.07 7.17
C SER A 256 -6.55 15.33 6.47
N GLU A 257 -7.15 15.73 5.35
CA GLU A 257 -6.70 16.93 4.59
C GLU A 257 -6.87 18.22 5.40
N ASN A 258 -7.88 18.26 6.26
CA ASN A 258 -8.22 19.41 7.09
C ASN A 258 -7.72 19.26 8.54
N ASP A 259 -6.62 18.53 8.74
CA ASP A 259 -6.06 18.31 10.08
C ASP A 259 -5.51 19.62 10.66
N VAL A 260 -6.28 20.20 11.58
CA VAL A 260 -5.97 21.46 12.27
C VAL A 260 -4.70 21.34 13.11
N GLY A 261 -4.43 20.15 13.68
CA GLY A 261 -3.26 19.90 14.51
C GLY A 261 -1.97 19.91 13.69
N TYR A 262 -1.97 19.26 12.52
CA TYR A 262 -0.89 19.31 11.54
C TYR A 262 -0.63 20.75 11.08
N ASN A 263 -1.66 21.46 10.64
CA ASN A 263 -1.51 22.83 10.13
C ASN A 263 -0.96 23.78 11.21
N ASN A 264 -1.45 23.67 12.44
CA ASN A 264 -0.93 24.43 13.58
C ASN A 264 0.52 24.06 13.92
N PHE A 265 0.91 22.79 13.74
CA PHE A 265 2.28 22.34 13.96
C PHE A 265 3.25 22.90 12.93
N VAL A 266 2.90 22.84 11.65
CA VAL A 266 3.67 23.42 10.55
C VAL A 266 3.85 24.92 10.80
N LYS A 267 2.74 25.65 10.99
CA LYS A 267 2.75 27.08 11.28
C LYS A 267 3.64 27.43 12.49
N TYR A 268 3.52 26.67 13.58
CA TYR A 268 4.32 26.86 14.79
C TYR A 268 5.84 26.75 14.56
N LEU A 269 6.28 25.84 13.69
CA LEU A 269 7.69 25.69 13.36
C LEU A 269 8.15 26.79 12.38
N THR A 270 7.33 27.13 11.40
CA THR A 270 7.58 28.20 10.42
C THR A 270 7.74 29.57 11.11
N ASP A 271 6.77 29.97 11.92
CA ASP A 271 6.73 31.29 12.59
C ASP A 271 7.96 31.51 13.48
N ARG A 272 8.48 30.43 14.07
CA ARG A 272 9.64 30.47 14.96
C ARG A 272 10.97 30.19 14.25
N LYS A 273 10.96 29.96 12.94
CA LYS A 273 12.15 29.61 12.14
C LYS A 273 12.93 28.42 12.72
N ARG A 274 12.20 27.41 13.21
CA ARG A 274 12.78 26.20 13.81
C ARG A 274 12.41 24.94 13.04
N ALA A 275 13.22 23.90 13.17
CA ALA A 275 12.85 22.52 12.85
C ALA A 275 12.48 21.76 14.14
N GLY A 276 11.58 20.79 14.03
CA GLY A 276 11.23 19.87 15.12
C GLY A 276 12.18 18.70 15.19
N LEU A 277 12.44 18.19 16.39
CA LEU A 277 13.28 17.02 16.62
C LEU A 277 12.59 16.03 17.57
N ALA A 278 12.37 14.81 17.08
CA ALA A 278 12.04 13.65 17.90
C ALA A 278 13.23 12.68 17.92
N HIS A 279 13.34 11.93 19.01
CA HIS A 279 14.39 10.95 19.22
C HIS A 279 13.77 9.66 19.74
N THR A 280 14.16 8.55 19.14
CA THR A 280 13.89 7.20 19.63
C THR A 280 15.20 6.45 19.83
N GLU A 281 15.14 5.24 20.36
CA GLU A 281 16.32 4.41 20.58
C GLU A 281 17.05 4.17 19.23
N GLY A 282 18.14 4.91 19.00
CA GLY A 282 19.02 4.75 17.85
C GLY A 282 18.82 5.71 16.67
N ARG A 283 17.78 6.56 16.65
CA ARG A 283 17.52 7.49 15.53
C ARG A 283 16.92 8.82 15.95
N PHE A 284 17.20 9.83 15.12
CA PHE A 284 16.56 11.14 15.17
C PHE A 284 15.64 11.34 13.97
N PHE A 285 14.48 11.92 14.25
CA PHE A 285 13.50 12.32 13.25
C PHE A 285 13.42 13.84 13.26
N VAL A 286 13.80 14.44 12.14
CA VAL A 286 13.78 15.89 11.95
C VAL A 286 12.52 16.25 11.17
N PHE A 287 11.74 17.19 11.70
CA PHE A 287 10.55 17.75 11.07
C PHE A 287 10.86 19.15 10.56
N ILE A 288 10.88 19.30 9.25
CA ILE A 288 11.32 20.50 8.55
C ILE A 288 10.06 21.18 7.97
N PRO A 289 9.67 22.37 8.47
CA PRO A 289 8.57 23.11 7.88
C PRO A 289 9.00 23.76 6.54
N PRO A 290 8.06 24.31 5.77
CA PRO A 290 8.38 25.12 4.60
C PRO A 290 9.34 26.27 4.95
N CYS A 291 10.55 26.22 4.42
CA CYS A 291 11.58 27.22 4.69
C CYS A 291 12.60 27.32 3.54
N ILE A 292 13.48 28.32 3.62
CA ILE A 292 14.52 28.56 2.61
C ILE A 292 15.48 27.36 2.52
N GLN A 293 15.83 26.75 3.65
CA GLN A 293 16.72 25.60 3.68
C GLN A 293 16.08 24.33 3.10
N ALA A 294 14.76 24.14 3.25
CA ALA A 294 14.06 23.05 2.57
C ALA A 294 14.09 23.24 1.04
N LYS A 295 13.88 24.48 0.56
CA LYS A 295 14.00 24.83 -0.87
C LYS A 295 15.41 24.56 -1.39
N LYS A 296 16.44 25.03 -0.68
CA LYS A 296 17.84 24.90 -1.08
C LYS A 296 18.33 23.45 -1.05
N ASN A 297 18.10 22.73 0.05
CA ASN A 297 18.74 21.45 0.29
C ASN A 297 17.91 20.25 -0.18
N LEU A 298 16.58 20.36 -0.13
CA LEU A 298 15.67 19.27 -0.52
C LEU A 298 15.03 19.50 -1.89
N ASN A 299 15.20 20.70 -2.47
CA ASN A 299 14.49 21.16 -3.67
C ASN A 299 12.96 21.15 -3.51
N TYR A 300 12.47 21.37 -2.29
CA TYR A 300 11.04 21.39 -1.99
C TYR A 300 10.52 22.81 -1.82
N HIS A 301 9.58 23.19 -2.68
CA HIS A 301 9.00 24.53 -2.75
C HIS A 301 7.54 24.60 -2.26
N GLY A 302 6.99 23.48 -1.77
CA GLY A 302 5.61 23.39 -1.31
C GLY A 302 5.42 23.82 0.15
N ASN A 303 4.22 23.57 0.66
CA ASN A 303 3.76 24.04 1.98
C ASN A 303 3.64 22.92 3.03
N ALA A 304 3.95 21.68 2.67
CA ALA A 304 3.90 20.56 3.58
C ALA A 304 5.15 20.46 4.46
N LEU A 305 5.05 19.63 5.49
CA LEU A 305 6.17 19.21 6.32
C LEU A 305 7.01 18.16 5.58
N THR A 306 8.31 18.38 5.50
CA THR A 306 9.29 17.37 5.08
C THR A 306 10.08 16.88 6.29
N GLY A 307 10.90 15.85 6.11
CA GLY A 307 11.74 15.38 7.20
C GLY A 307 12.94 14.57 6.80
N LEU A 308 13.75 14.28 7.80
CA LEU A 308 14.94 13.45 7.69
C LEU A 308 14.93 12.38 8.77
N ILE A 309 15.41 11.19 8.43
CA ILE A 309 15.81 10.18 9.42
C ILE A 309 17.34 10.20 9.50
N LEU A 310 17.85 10.43 10.70
CA LEU A 310 19.28 10.47 10.98
C LEU A 310 19.64 9.38 12.01
N PRO A 311 20.79 8.70 11.89
CA PRO A 311 21.24 7.79 12.94
C PRO A 311 21.64 8.58 14.19
N SER A 312 21.52 8.00 15.39
CA SER A 312 21.85 8.72 16.65
C SER A 312 23.27 9.29 16.69
N ARG A 313 24.23 8.66 16.00
CA ARG A 313 25.61 9.16 15.88
C ARG A 313 25.76 10.45 15.05
N ALA A 314 24.75 10.83 14.28
CA ALA A 314 24.82 11.99 13.39
C ALA A 314 24.62 13.34 14.11
N ILE A 315 24.10 13.33 15.34
CA ILE A 315 23.91 14.56 16.13
C ILE A 315 24.76 14.48 17.39
N THR A 316 25.85 15.26 17.43
CA THR A 316 26.60 15.47 18.67
C THR A 316 25.82 16.39 19.63
N LEU A 317 25.94 16.13 20.93
CA LEU A 317 25.19 16.83 21.99
C LEU A 317 25.41 18.36 22.00
N ASP A 318 26.53 18.83 21.45
CA ASP A 318 26.90 20.24 21.42
C ASP A 318 25.95 21.12 20.58
N TRP A 319 25.23 20.54 19.61
CA TRP A 319 24.25 21.27 18.79
C TRP A 319 22.87 21.43 19.47
N MET A 320 22.66 20.77 20.61
CA MET A 320 21.39 20.77 21.33
C MET A 320 21.36 21.69 22.55
N ARG A 321 22.45 22.42 22.82
CA ARG A 321 22.51 23.52 23.79
C ARG A 321 22.16 24.83 23.10
#